data_AF-A0A6D0II46-F1
#
_entry.id   AF-A0A6D0II46-F1
#
_cell.length_a   1.000
_cell.length_b   1.000
_cell.length_c   1.000
_cell.angle_alpha   90.00
_cell.angle_beta   90.00
_cell.angle_gamma   90.00
#
_symmetry.space_group_name_H-M   'P 1'
#
loop_
_entity.id
_entity.type
_entity.pdbx_description
1 polymer ?
#
loop_
_entity_poly.entity_id
_entity_poly.type
_entity_poly.pdbx_seq_one_letter_code
_entity_poly.pdbx_strand_id
1 'polypeptide(L)'
;MTSLFTEWYMGNYIRPLSDAVFTIASDDLWIESLAIQQLHTTANLPNMQRVVGMPDLHPGRGYPIGAAFFSVGRFYPALVGNDIGCGMALWQTDILTRKYNADKFEKRLSDLDDVAEESWLEENLPSAFAQHPWRSSLGSIGGGNHFAELQQVDQIINAE
;
A
#
# COMPACT_ATOMS: atom_id res chain seq x y z
N MET A 1 -36.69 6.88 34.17
CA MET A 1 -35.37 6.23 34.15
C MET A 1 -35.11 5.87 32.70
N THR A 2 -34.64 6.85 31.95
CA THR A 2 -34.45 6.79 30.50
C THR A 2 -33.26 5.89 30.18
N SER A 3 -33.50 4.95 29.28
CA SER A 3 -32.52 4.05 28.66
C SER A 3 -31.30 4.84 28.15
N LEU A 4 -30.13 4.55 28.72
CA LEU A 4 -28.81 5.04 28.29
C LEU A 4 -27.98 3.90 27.68
N PHE A 5 -28.61 2.98 26.94
CA PHE A 5 -27.92 1.82 26.34
C PHE A 5 -27.90 1.86 24.80
N THR A 6 -27.63 3.01 24.21
CA THR A 6 -27.43 3.10 22.75
C THR A 6 -26.41 4.17 22.36
N GLU A 7 -25.21 4.12 22.95
CA GLU A 7 -24.00 4.62 22.29
C GLU A 7 -23.12 3.40 22.00
N TRP A 8 -23.38 2.77 20.85
CA TRP A 8 -22.49 1.77 20.28
C TRP A 8 -21.27 2.53 19.76
N TYR A 9 -20.12 2.37 20.42
CA TYR A 9 -18.84 2.72 19.81
C TYR A 9 -18.68 1.85 18.56
N MET A 10 -18.92 2.42 17.39
CA MET A 10 -18.53 1.88 16.09
C MET A 10 -17.01 1.87 16.05
N GLY A 11 -16.42 0.78 16.55
CA GLY A 11 -14.99 0.66 16.78
C GLY A 11 -14.30 -0.17 15.72
N ASN A 12 -13.00 0.06 15.55
CA ASN A 12 -12.13 -0.87 14.85
C ASN A 12 -11.79 -2.04 15.79
N TYR A 13 -11.89 -3.26 15.32
CA TYR A 13 -11.59 -4.46 16.10
C TYR A 13 -10.87 -5.53 15.26
N ILE A 14 -10.20 -6.44 15.96
CA ILE A 14 -9.64 -7.65 15.37
C ILE A 14 -10.71 -8.75 15.44
N ARG A 15 -11.20 -9.19 14.29
CA ARG A 15 -12.17 -10.27 14.15
C ARG A 15 -11.45 -11.60 13.92
N PRO A 16 -11.53 -12.58 14.84
CA PRO A 16 -11.04 -13.92 14.57
C PRO A 16 -11.99 -14.66 13.61
N LEU A 17 -11.43 -15.31 12.59
CA LEU A 17 -12.15 -16.16 11.64
C LEU A 17 -11.78 -17.65 11.82
N SER A 18 -10.59 -17.93 12.34
CA SER A 18 -10.14 -19.22 12.85
C SER A 18 -8.97 -19.03 13.82
N ASP A 19 -8.36 -20.11 14.31
CA ASP A 19 -7.19 -20.05 15.19
C ASP A 19 -5.97 -19.31 14.58
N ALA A 20 -5.88 -19.30 13.24
CA ALA A 20 -4.77 -18.71 12.50
C ALA A 20 -5.17 -17.55 11.58
N VAL A 21 -6.46 -17.28 11.40
CA VAL A 21 -6.98 -16.26 10.47
C VAL A 21 -7.74 -15.17 11.19
N PHE A 22 -7.38 -13.92 10.91
CA PHE A 22 -7.96 -12.73 11.52
C PHE A 22 -8.24 -11.67 10.46
N THR A 23 -9.15 -10.74 10.74
CA THR A 23 -9.27 -9.50 10.00
C THR A 23 -9.30 -8.30 10.94
N ILE A 24 -8.75 -7.16 10.49
CA ILE A 24 -9.00 -5.87 11.12
C ILE A 24 -10.24 -5.29 10.42
N ALA A 25 -11.31 -5.08 11.18
CA ALA A 25 -12.61 -4.68 10.65
C ALA A 25 -13.30 -3.64 11.53
N SER A 26 -14.37 -3.06 10.98
CA SER A 26 -15.38 -2.29 11.70
C SER A 26 -16.76 -2.84 11.36
N ASP A 27 -17.78 -2.42 12.10
CA ASP A 27 -19.15 -2.91 11.90
C ASP A 27 -19.73 -2.57 10.51
N ASP A 28 -19.26 -1.49 9.89
CA ASP A 28 -19.69 -1.05 8.57
C ASP A 28 -18.80 -1.57 7.43
N LEU A 29 -17.70 -2.27 7.76
CA LEU A 29 -16.78 -2.76 6.74
C LEU A 29 -17.30 -4.05 6.12
N TRP A 30 -17.80 -3.93 4.88
CA TRP A 30 -18.08 -5.09 4.05
C TRP A 30 -16.78 -5.60 3.39
N ILE A 31 -16.51 -6.90 3.54
CA ILE A 31 -15.36 -7.59 2.94
C ILE A 31 -15.88 -8.70 2.03
N GLU A 32 -15.31 -8.78 0.83
CA GLU A 32 -15.70 -9.78 -0.15
C GLU A 32 -15.38 -11.20 0.30
N SER A 33 -16.35 -12.11 0.20
CA SER A 33 -16.23 -13.50 0.64
C SER A 33 -15.05 -14.25 -0.02
N LEU A 34 -14.73 -13.92 -1.27
CA LEU A 34 -13.60 -14.52 -1.98
C LEU A 34 -12.26 -14.14 -1.33
N ALA A 35 -12.12 -12.90 -0.84
CA ALA A 35 -10.90 -12.47 -0.16
C ALA A 35 -10.73 -13.21 1.18
N ILE A 36 -11.83 -13.41 1.91
CA ILE A 36 -11.86 -14.24 3.13
C ILE A 36 -11.46 -15.68 2.83
N GLN A 37 -12.01 -16.27 1.75
CA GLN A 37 -11.63 -17.62 1.33
C GLN A 37 -10.14 -17.71 0.98
N GLN A 38 -9.57 -16.68 0.34
CA GLN A 38 -8.15 -16.61 0.03
C GLN A 38 -7.28 -16.51 1.30
N LEU A 39 -7.72 -15.83 2.36
CA LEU A 39 -7.03 -15.86 3.66
C LEU A 39 -7.00 -17.28 4.24
N HIS A 40 -8.14 -17.98 4.26
CA HIS A 40 -8.20 -19.37 4.75
C HIS A 40 -7.31 -20.30 3.92
N THR A 41 -7.28 -20.12 2.60
CA THR A 41 -6.44 -20.90 1.70
C THR A 41 -4.96 -20.66 2.01
N THR A 42 -4.59 -19.40 2.22
CA THR A 42 -3.21 -19.00 2.55
C THR A 42 -2.77 -19.52 3.92
N ALA A 43 -3.70 -19.60 4.89
CA ALA A 43 -3.42 -20.15 6.22
C ALA A 43 -3.08 -21.65 6.21
N ASN A 44 -3.52 -22.39 5.19
CA ASN A 44 -3.18 -23.81 5.03
C ASN A 44 -1.79 -24.05 4.40
N LEU A 45 -1.06 -22.99 4.04
CA LEU A 45 0.30 -23.13 3.53
C LEU A 45 1.23 -23.68 4.63
N PRO A 46 2.18 -24.58 4.29
CA PRO A 46 3.10 -25.15 5.27
C PRO A 46 3.84 -24.10 6.10
N ASN A 47 3.92 -24.32 7.41
CA ASN A 47 4.60 -23.43 8.36
C ASN A 47 4.01 -22.00 8.47
N MET A 48 2.83 -21.74 7.88
CA MET A 48 2.09 -20.51 8.13
C MET A 48 1.57 -20.51 9.57
N GLN A 49 1.85 -19.45 10.32
CA GLN A 49 1.45 -19.30 11.71
C GLN A 49 0.22 -18.41 11.84
N ARG A 50 0.20 -17.29 11.12
CA ARG A 50 -0.88 -16.30 11.19
C ARG A 50 -1.11 -15.65 9.83
N VAL A 51 -2.37 -15.38 9.53
CA VAL A 51 -2.83 -14.64 8.36
C VAL A 51 -3.81 -13.58 8.82
N VAL A 52 -3.56 -12.32 8.47
CA VAL A 52 -4.38 -11.19 8.89
C VAL A 52 -4.81 -10.38 7.68
N GLY A 53 -6.11 -10.24 7.45
CA GLY A 53 -6.65 -9.31 6.47
C GLY A 53 -6.76 -7.90 7.03
N MET A 54 -6.31 -6.92 6.25
CA MET A 54 -6.39 -5.49 6.56
C MET A 54 -7.76 -4.93 6.14
N PRO A 55 -8.12 -3.68 6.51
CA PRO A 55 -9.42 -3.11 6.16
C PRO A 55 -9.67 -2.96 4.64
N ASP A 56 -8.61 -2.89 3.84
CA ASP A 56 -8.64 -2.82 2.38
C ASP A 56 -8.56 -4.19 1.68
N LEU A 57 -8.77 -5.28 2.45
CA LEU A 57 -8.71 -6.65 1.96
C LEU A 57 -9.67 -6.88 0.77
N HIS A 58 -9.12 -7.36 -0.35
CA HIS A 58 -9.88 -7.70 -1.54
C HIS A 58 -9.26 -8.89 -2.30
N PRO A 59 -10.01 -9.51 -3.24
CA PRO A 59 -9.50 -10.67 -3.96
C PRO A 59 -8.32 -10.31 -4.87
N GLY A 60 -7.25 -11.09 -4.78
CA GLY A 60 -6.15 -11.05 -5.74
C GLY A 60 -6.13 -12.26 -6.67
N ARG A 61 -5.04 -12.39 -7.44
CA ARG A 61 -4.82 -13.53 -8.36
C ARG A 61 -4.29 -14.75 -7.60
N GLY A 62 -5.17 -15.41 -6.87
CA GLY A 62 -4.91 -16.63 -6.11
C GLY A 62 -4.65 -16.41 -4.61
N TYR A 63 -4.08 -15.27 -4.24
CA TYR A 63 -3.88 -14.83 -2.86
C TYR A 63 -4.55 -13.46 -2.65
N PRO A 64 -4.95 -13.09 -1.43
CA PRO A 64 -5.63 -11.84 -1.19
C PRO A 64 -4.65 -10.66 -1.21
N ILE A 65 -5.14 -9.48 -1.57
CA ILE A 65 -4.43 -8.20 -1.46
C ILE A 65 -4.94 -7.49 -0.20
N GLY A 66 -4.08 -6.72 0.47
CA GLY A 66 -4.42 -6.10 1.76
C GLY A 66 -4.35 -7.11 2.90
N ALA A 67 -3.26 -7.88 2.98
CA ALA A 67 -3.08 -8.90 4.01
C ALA A 67 -1.63 -8.99 4.49
N ALA A 68 -1.46 -9.40 5.74
CA ALA A 68 -0.17 -9.71 6.37
C ALA A 68 -0.09 -11.21 6.69
N PHE A 69 1.10 -11.78 6.47
CA PHE A 69 1.34 -13.21 6.64
C PHE A 69 2.57 -13.43 7.51
N PHE A 70 2.45 -14.32 8.50
CA PHE A 70 3.55 -14.72 9.35
C PHE A 70 3.83 -16.21 9.20
N SER A 71 4.91 -16.56 8.52
CA SER A 71 5.40 -17.93 8.35
C SER A 71 6.79 -18.08 8.98
N VAL A 72 7.12 -19.31 9.42
CA VAL A 72 8.40 -19.61 10.08
C VAL A 72 9.16 -20.65 9.28
N GLY A 73 10.45 -20.40 9.01
CA GLY A 73 11.31 -21.33 8.28
C GLY A 73 10.96 -21.49 6.79
N ARG A 74 10.03 -20.68 6.28
CA ARG A 74 9.64 -20.69 4.87
C ARG A 74 9.22 -19.30 4.40
N PHE A 75 9.79 -18.89 3.27
CA PHE A 75 9.42 -17.68 2.55
C PHE A 75 8.54 -18.03 1.34
N TYR A 76 7.54 -17.20 1.06
CA TYR A 76 6.59 -17.39 -0.03
C TYR A 76 6.64 -16.18 -0.98
N PRO A 77 7.46 -16.21 -2.05
CA PRO A 77 7.58 -15.08 -2.97
C PRO A 77 6.23 -14.64 -3.56
N ALA A 78 5.33 -15.58 -3.84
CA ALA A 78 4.01 -15.28 -4.41
C ALA A 78 3.10 -14.45 -3.48
N LEU A 79 3.36 -14.42 -2.17
CA LEU A 79 2.60 -13.60 -1.21
C LEU A 79 3.10 -12.16 -1.11
N VAL A 80 4.25 -11.84 -1.72
CA VAL A 80 4.77 -10.46 -1.78
C VAL A 80 4.03 -9.63 -2.83
N GLY A 81 3.56 -10.29 -3.90
CA GLY A 81 3.00 -9.64 -5.08
C GLY A 81 4.00 -9.60 -6.23
N ASN A 82 3.49 -9.34 -7.43
CA ASN A 82 4.30 -9.29 -8.64
C ASN A 82 5.13 -8.01 -8.75
N ASP A 83 4.60 -6.91 -8.18
CA ASP A 83 5.27 -5.62 -8.14
C ASP A 83 6.07 -5.46 -6.83
N ILE A 84 7.20 -6.17 -6.79
CA ILE A 84 8.02 -6.26 -5.59
C ILE A 84 8.66 -4.89 -5.32
N GLY A 85 8.36 -4.33 -4.16
CA GLY A 85 8.86 -3.01 -3.76
C GLY A 85 7.93 -1.86 -4.11
N CYS A 86 6.75 -2.13 -4.71
CA CYS A 86 5.67 -1.14 -4.80
C CYS A 86 5.38 -0.58 -3.40
N GLY A 87 5.34 0.74 -3.32
CA GLY A 87 5.20 1.45 -2.06
C GLY A 87 5.10 2.94 -2.27
N MET A 88 5.08 3.68 -1.17
CA MET A 88 4.97 5.13 -1.18
C MET A 88 6.20 5.77 -0.55
N ALA A 89 6.56 6.93 -1.07
CA ALA A 89 7.52 7.83 -0.45
C ALA A 89 6.91 9.24 -0.44
N LEU A 90 7.17 9.97 0.64
CA LEU A 90 6.66 11.31 0.87
C LEU A 90 7.84 12.26 1.05
N TRP A 91 7.86 13.34 0.28
CA TRP A 91 8.86 14.40 0.40
C TRP A 91 8.20 15.71 0.76
N GLN A 92 8.64 16.29 1.88
CA GLN A 92 8.23 17.65 2.25
C GLN A 92 8.99 18.67 1.39
N THR A 93 8.27 19.66 0.87
CA THR A 93 8.84 20.75 0.09
C THR A 93 8.88 22.05 0.90
N ASP A 94 9.69 23.01 0.46
CA ASP A 94 9.71 24.38 0.99
C ASP A 94 8.65 25.29 0.34
N ILE A 95 7.71 24.72 -0.44
CA ILE A 95 6.65 25.49 -1.08
C ILE A 95 5.67 25.95 0.01
N LEU A 96 5.65 27.26 0.25
CA LEU A 96 4.68 27.86 1.16
C LEU A 96 3.25 27.63 0.65
N THR A 97 2.34 27.23 1.54
CA THR A 97 0.92 27.01 1.23
C THR A 97 0.28 28.17 0.48
N ARG A 98 0.56 29.42 0.87
CA ARG A 98 0.04 30.63 0.20
C ARG A 98 0.49 30.79 -1.26
N LYS A 99 1.52 30.06 -1.68
CA LYS A 99 2.03 30.04 -3.06
C LYS A 99 1.50 28.83 -3.84
N TYR A 100 0.70 27.97 -3.21
CA TYR A 100 0.10 26.82 -3.86
C TYR A 100 -0.92 27.26 -4.92
N ASN A 101 -0.79 26.69 -6.11
CA ASN A 101 -1.74 26.84 -7.20
C ASN A 101 -1.75 25.52 -7.98
N ALA A 102 -2.85 24.78 -7.87
CA ALA A 102 -2.99 23.43 -8.44
C ALA A 102 -2.74 23.43 -9.95
N ASP A 103 -3.48 24.24 -10.72
CA ASP A 103 -3.38 24.30 -12.18
C ASP A 103 -1.95 24.58 -12.68
N LYS A 104 -1.25 25.51 -12.02
CA LYS A 104 0.14 25.85 -12.37
C LYS A 104 1.08 24.68 -12.10
N PHE A 105 0.89 23.96 -11.00
CA PHE A 105 1.75 22.83 -10.65
C PHE A 105 1.43 21.58 -11.43
N GLU A 106 0.16 21.29 -11.66
CA GLU A 106 -0.29 20.24 -12.58
C GLU A 106 0.34 20.44 -13.95
N LYS A 107 0.24 21.64 -14.53
CA LYS A 107 0.88 21.93 -15.82
C LYS A 107 2.38 21.65 -15.80
N ARG A 108 3.07 22.05 -14.73
CA ARG A 108 4.51 21.79 -14.57
C ARG A 108 4.84 20.31 -14.41
N LEU A 109 4.02 19.54 -13.73
CA LEU A 109 4.20 18.10 -13.56
C LEU A 109 3.96 17.38 -14.89
N SER A 110 2.93 17.78 -15.64
CA SER A 110 2.64 17.22 -16.97
C SER A 110 3.70 17.55 -18.02
N ASP A 111 4.49 18.60 -17.80
CA ASP A 111 5.64 18.95 -18.63
C ASP A 111 6.91 18.11 -18.27
N LEU A 112 6.89 17.31 -17.19
CA LEU A 112 7.99 16.41 -16.82
C LEU A 112 7.85 15.07 -17.56
N ASP A 113 8.97 14.56 -18.06
CA ASP A 113 9.05 13.21 -18.60
C ASP A 113 9.06 12.17 -17.48
N ASP A 114 8.34 11.07 -17.70
CA ASP A 114 8.31 9.94 -16.76
C ASP A 114 9.64 9.18 -16.74
N VAL A 115 10.38 9.16 -17.84
CA VAL A 115 11.61 8.38 -17.98
C VAL A 115 12.81 9.28 -17.75
N ALA A 116 13.66 8.90 -16.79
CA ALA A 116 14.94 9.56 -16.57
C ALA A 116 15.86 9.47 -17.80
N GLU A 117 16.56 10.57 -18.08
CA GLU A 117 17.59 10.65 -19.11
C GLU A 117 18.76 9.70 -18.80
N GLU A 118 19.38 9.11 -19.83
CA GLU A 118 20.47 8.13 -19.64
C GLU A 118 21.66 8.74 -18.88
N SER A 119 22.00 10.00 -19.15
CA SER A 119 23.07 10.71 -18.44
C SER A 119 22.79 10.80 -16.93
N TRP A 120 21.54 11.03 -16.55
CA TRP A 120 21.14 11.06 -15.15
C TRP A 120 21.29 9.67 -14.51
N LEU A 121 20.92 8.60 -15.23
CA LEU A 121 21.08 7.22 -14.77
C LEU A 121 22.55 6.80 -14.64
N GLU A 122 23.44 7.29 -15.49
CA GLU A 122 24.89 7.06 -15.39
C GLU A 122 25.49 7.67 -14.11
N GLU A 123 25.03 8.86 -13.73
CA GLU A 123 25.54 9.59 -12.57
C GLU A 123 24.96 9.10 -11.23
N ASN A 124 23.69 8.67 -11.22
CA ASN A 124 22.93 8.45 -9.98
C ASN A 124 22.69 6.97 -9.63
N LEU A 125 22.83 6.04 -10.59
CA LEU A 125 22.62 4.63 -10.28
C LEU A 125 23.84 4.00 -9.60
N PRO A 126 23.63 3.18 -8.54
CA PRO A 126 24.67 2.33 -8.00
C PRO A 126 25.28 1.44 -9.09
N SER A 127 26.59 1.19 -9.01
CA SER A 127 27.32 0.37 -10.00
C SER A 127 26.73 -1.03 -10.19
N ALA A 128 26.07 -1.57 -9.16
CA ALA A 128 25.35 -2.85 -9.22
C ALA A 128 24.22 -2.88 -10.28
N PHE A 129 23.65 -1.73 -10.62
CA PHE A 129 22.57 -1.60 -11.60
C PHE A 129 23.05 -1.15 -12.99
N ALA A 130 24.36 -0.93 -13.17
CA ALA A 130 24.94 -0.42 -14.41
C ALA A 130 24.64 -1.29 -15.63
N GLN A 131 24.57 -2.62 -15.44
CA GLN A 131 24.34 -3.60 -16.52
C GLN A 131 23.03 -4.36 -16.34
N HIS A 132 22.10 -3.84 -15.53
CA HIS A 132 20.86 -4.53 -15.26
C HIS A 132 19.97 -4.59 -16.53
N PRO A 133 19.35 -5.74 -16.87
CA PRO A 133 18.55 -5.87 -18.09
C PRO A 133 17.38 -4.88 -18.19
N TRP A 134 16.88 -4.42 -17.04
CA TRP A 134 15.80 -3.45 -16.92
C TRP A 134 16.29 -2.06 -16.49
N ARG A 135 17.56 -1.73 -16.74
CA ARG A 135 18.16 -0.44 -16.36
C ARG A 135 17.36 0.76 -16.88
N SER A 136 16.88 0.70 -18.11
CA SER A 136 16.10 1.80 -18.73
C SER A 136 14.72 2.01 -18.11
N SER A 137 14.26 1.10 -17.25
CA SER A 137 13.04 1.26 -16.47
C SER A 137 13.30 1.86 -15.08
N LEU A 138 14.56 2.14 -14.73
CA LEU A 138 14.89 2.85 -13.50
C LEU A 138 14.69 4.35 -13.69
N GLY A 139 14.23 5.02 -12.63
CA GLY A 139 13.96 6.45 -12.69
C GLY A 139 12.66 6.80 -13.43
N SER A 140 11.68 5.90 -13.43
CA SER A 140 10.31 6.20 -13.84
C SER A 140 9.27 5.81 -12.79
N ILE A 141 8.09 6.42 -12.88
CA ILE A 141 6.91 6.08 -12.08
C ILE A 141 6.29 4.78 -12.62
N GLY A 142 6.27 4.63 -13.94
CA GLY A 142 5.65 3.49 -14.60
C GLY A 142 4.13 3.61 -14.72
N GLY A 143 3.46 2.49 -15.01
CA GLY A 143 2.02 2.47 -15.29
C GLY A 143 1.17 1.85 -14.17
N GLY A 144 -0.11 1.64 -14.46
CA GLY A 144 -1.05 1.03 -13.51
C GLY A 144 -1.49 2.02 -12.43
N ASN A 145 -1.32 1.66 -11.17
CA ASN A 145 -1.72 2.50 -10.02
C ASN A 145 -0.56 3.34 -9.46
N HIS A 146 0.53 3.50 -10.22
CA HIS A 146 1.68 4.31 -9.82
C HIS A 146 1.47 5.75 -10.27
N PHE A 147 1.68 6.70 -9.36
CA PHE A 147 1.56 8.12 -9.64
C PHE A 147 2.44 8.93 -8.70
N ALA A 148 2.72 10.17 -9.09
CA ALA A 148 3.27 11.20 -8.22
C ALA A 148 2.24 12.34 -8.12
N GLU A 149 2.06 12.85 -6.91
CA GLU A 149 1.09 13.91 -6.63
C GLU A 149 1.71 15.00 -5.77
N LEU A 150 1.27 16.25 -6.01
CA LEU A 150 1.61 17.39 -5.16
C LEU A 150 0.42 17.72 -4.27
N GLN A 151 0.55 17.39 -2.98
CA GLN A 151 -0.50 17.58 -2.00
C GLN A 151 -0.21 18.76 -1.06
N GLN A 152 -1.26 19.27 -0.43
CA GLN A 152 -1.19 20.22 0.67
C GLN A 152 -1.71 19.56 1.94
N VAL A 153 -1.01 19.75 3.07
CA VAL A 153 -1.52 19.35 4.38
C VAL A 153 -2.79 20.15 4.67
N ASP A 154 -3.92 19.45 4.73
CA ASP A 154 -5.24 20.02 5.03
C ASP A 154 -5.48 20.10 6.54
N GLN A 155 -5.25 18.98 7.24
CA GLN A 155 -5.46 18.87 8.67
C GLN A 155 -4.31 18.13 9.36
N ILE A 156 -3.92 18.61 10.54
CA ILE A 156 -3.02 17.91 11.46
C ILE A 156 -3.89 17.29 12.55
N ILE A 157 -3.97 15.95 12.58
CA ILE A 157 -4.76 15.22 13.57
C ILE A 157 -3.96 15.02 14.88
N ASN A 158 -2.65 14.83 14.76
CA ASN A 158 -1.73 14.75 15.90
C ASN A 158 -0.49 15.61 15.61
N ALA A 159 -0.20 16.56 16.50
CA ALA A 159 0.89 17.53 16.35
C ALA A 159 2.11 17.21 17.24
N GLU A 160 2.03 16.16 18.04
CA GLU A 160 3.12 15.67 18.91
C GLU A 160 4.13 14.80 18.15
#